data_AF-A0A972JY39-F1
#
_entry.id   AF-A0A972JY39-F1
#
_cell.length_a   1.000
_cell.length_b   1.000
_cell.length_c   1.000
_cell.angle_alpha   90.00
_cell.angle_beta   90.00
_cell.angle_gamma   90.00
#
_symmetry.space_group_name_H-M   'P 1'
#
loop_
_entity.id
_entity.type
_entity.pdbx_description
1 polymer ?
#
loop_
_entity_poly.entity_id
_entity_poly.type
_entity_poly.pdbx_seq_one_letter_code
_entity_poly.pdbx_strand_id
1 'polypeptide(L)'
;MNKRKAAEVYPFLENYMARKEEQIAENEQIIERYEKKRHMEERSYQSMSPLRRMFTGKKPDHHLAVEYIHYVKRPMQQIRQLRAELENARLIMNNSNPSDLVTISDDLEKELI
;
A
#
# COMPACT_ATOMS: atom_id res chain seq x y z
N MET A 1 -22.98 -4.19 13.96
CA MET A 1 -23.76 -3.89 12.72
C MET A 1 -24.80 -2.81 12.97
N ASN A 2 -24.38 -1.55 12.87
CA ASN A 2 -25.25 -0.38 12.90
C ASN A 2 -25.71 -0.01 11.48
N LYS A 3 -26.97 0.42 11.36
CA LYS A 3 -27.57 0.88 10.11
C LYS A 3 -27.61 2.40 10.12
N ARG A 4 -27.01 3.05 9.13
CA ARG A 4 -27.07 4.52 8.95
C ARG A 4 -27.57 4.86 7.55
N LYS A 5 -28.13 6.06 7.38
CA LYS A 5 -28.53 6.54 6.05
C LYS A 5 -27.28 6.75 5.19
N ALA A 6 -27.33 6.30 3.94
CA ALA A 6 -26.24 6.44 2.99
C ALA A 6 -25.76 7.89 2.86
N ALA A 7 -26.69 8.85 2.78
CA ALA A 7 -26.38 10.28 2.66
C ALA A 7 -25.51 10.85 3.80
N GLU A 8 -25.63 10.32 5.02
CA GLU A 8 -24.84 10.78 6.19
C GLU A 8 -23.40 10.23 6.14
N VAL A 9 -23.17 9.17 5.38
CA VAL A 9 -21.93 8.39 5.36
C VAL A 9 -21.10 8.70 4.12
N TYR A 10 -21.69 9.25 3.05
CA TYR A 10 -20.99 9.56 1.80
C TYR A 10 -19.81 10.52 1.94
N PRO A 11 -19.95 11.69 2.61
CA PRO A 11 -18.81 12.61 2.79
C PRO A 11 -17.67 11.98 3.58
N PHE A 12 -18.01 11.10 4.53
CA PHE A 12 -17.02 10.33 5.27
C PHE A 12 -16.32 9.32 4.36
N LEU A 13 -17.07 8.55 3.56
CA LEU A 13 -16.51 7.56 2.65
C LEU A 13 -15.59 8.18 1.60
N GLU A 14 -15.92 9.37 1.07
CA GLU A 14 -15.03 10.09 0.16
C GLU A 14 -13.69 10.42 0.79
N ASN A 15 -13.70 10.98 2.00
CA ASN A 15 -12.48 11.30 2.75
C ASN A 15 -11.70 10.02 3.14
N TYR A 16 -12.40 8.97 3.54
CA TYR A 16 -11.83 7.67 3.86
C TYR A 16 -11.11 7.08 2.63
N MET A 17 -11.78 7.06 1.47
CA MET A 17 -11.19 6.57 0.22
C MET A 17 -9.96 7.39 -0.17
N ALA A 18 -10.03 8.72 -0.11
CA ALA A 18 -8.90 9.59 -0.42
C ALA A 18 -7.67 9.29 0.45
N ARG A 19 -7.86 9.10 1.77
CA ARG A 19 -6.77 8.73 2.70
C ARG A 19 -6.16 7.36 2.37
N LYS A 20 -6.99 6.38 2.00
CA LYS A 20 -6.51 5.04 1.64
C LYS A 20 -5.76 5.06 0.30
N GLU A 21 -6.18 5.88 -0.65
CA GLU A 21 -5.46 6.12 -1.90
C GLU A 21 -4.11 6.79 -1.66
N GLU A 22 -4.04 7.78 -0.76
CA GLU A 22 -2.78 8.39 -0.33
C GLU A 22 -1.83 7.36 0.29
N GLN A 23 -2.32 6.52 1.21
CA GLN A 23 -1.53 5.44 1.80
C GLN A 23 -1.02 4.42 0.77
N ILE A 24 -1.80 4.13 -0.27
CA ILE A 24 -1.33 3.29 -1.39
C ILE A 24 -0.17 3.97 -2.10
N ALA A 25 -0.32 5.25 -2.45
CA ALA A 25 0.71 6.01 -3.16
C ALA A 25 2.02 6.11 -2.34
N GLU A 26 1.93 6.30 -1.02
CA GLU A 26 3.10 6.29 -0.13
C GLU A 26 3.82 4.93 -0.14
N ASN A 27 3.08 3.83 -0.05
CA ASN A 27 3.65 2.49 -0.12
C ASN A 27 4.30 2.20 -1.48
N GLU A 28 3.66 2.63 -2.58
CA GLU A 28 4.22 2.52 -3.92
C GLU A 28 5.53 3.32 -4.05
N GLN A 29 5.59 4.52 -3.46
CA GLN A 29 6.80 5.33 -3.45
C GLN A 29 7.94 4.68 -2.64
N ILE A 30 7.64 4.00 -1.53
CA ILE A 30 8.63 3.25 -0.75
C ILE A 30 9.25 2.13 -1.60
N ILE A 31 8.40 1.37 -2.31
CA ILE A 31 8.84 0.29 -3.21
C ILE A 31 9.73 0.86 -4.31
N GLU A 32 9.27 1.91 -4.99
CA GLU A 32 9.99 2.52 -6.12
C GLU A 32 11.39 3.01 -5.69
N ARG A 33 11.49 3.69 -4.54
CA ARG A 33 12.77 4.16 -4.00
C ARG A 33 13.73 3.01 -3.72
N TYR A 34 13.23 1.91 -3.17
CA TYR A 34 14.04 0.71 -2.92
C TYR A 34 14.53 0.08 -4.22
N GLU A 35 13.64 -0.14 -5.19
CA GLU A 35 13.99 -0.75 -6.47
C GLU A 35 14.99 0.10 -7.27
N LYS A 36 14.78 1.43 -7.29
CA LYS A 36 15.72 2.36 -7.94
C LYS A 36 17.11 2.28 -7.32
N LYS A 37 17.19 2.28 -5.98
CA LYS A 37 18.47 2.12 -5.27
C LYS A 37 19.12 0.78 -5.60
N ARG A 38 18.36 -0.32 -5.57
CA ARG A 38 18.85 -1.66 -5.90
C ARG A 38 19.39 -1.76 -7.33
N HIS A 39 18.68 -1.22 -8.31
CA HIS A 39 19.15 -1.18 -9.68
C HIS A 39 20.43 -0.36 -9.85
N MET A 40 20.58 0.76 -9.13
CA MET A 40 21.82 1.54 -9.14
C MET A 40 22.99 0.76 -8.53
N GLU A 41 22.78 0.09 -7.40
CA GLU A 41 23.78 -0.76 -6.74
C GLU A 41 24.24 -1.89 -7.67
N GLU A 42 23.30 -2.58 -8.32
CA GLU A 42 23.59 -3.67 -9.25
C GLU A 42 24.35 -3.20 -10.50
N ARG A 43 23.93 -2.09 -11.11
CA ARG A 43 24.64 -1.49 -12.26
C ARG A 43 26.05 -1.04 -11.89
N SER A 44 26.21 -0.45 -10.70
CA SER A 44 27.53 -0.07 -10.18
C SER A 44 28.43 -1.30 -10.02
N TYR A 45 27.92 -2.38 -9.41
CA TYR A 45 28.68 -3.62 -9.25
C TYR A 45 29.05 -4.26 -10.60
N GLN A 46 28.12 -4.30 -11.56
CA GLN A 46 28.36 -4.86 -12.88
C GLN A 46 29.37 -4.07 -13.70
N SER A 47 29.41 -2.74 -13.55
CA SER A 47 30.35 -1.87 -14.27
C SER A 47 31.78 -1.91 -13.70
N MET A 48 31.99 -2.50 -12.52
CA MET A 48 33.32 -2.64 -11.92
C MET A 48 34.17 -3.70 -12.63
N SER A 49 35.48 -3.41 -12.73
CA SER A 49 36.47 -4.39 -13.19
C SER A 49 36.51 -5.63 -12.27
N PRO A 50 36.90 -6.81 -12.78
CA PRO A 50 36.95 -8.04 -11.99
C PRO A 50 37.82 -7.90 -10.73
N LEU A 51 38.96 -7.21 -10.84
CA LEU A 51 39.85 -6.93 -9.71
C LEU A 51 39.14 -6.11 -8.64
N ARG A 52 38.44 -5.03 -9.04
CA ARG A 52 37.69 -4.18 -8.10
C ARG A 52 36.54 -4.92 -7.44
N ARG A 53 35.83 -5.80 -8.17
CA ARG A 53 34.76 -6.67 -7.63
C ARG A 53 35.25 -7.64 -6.56
N MET A 54 36.48 -8.14 -6.71
CA MET A 54 37.07 -9.07 -5.74
C MET A 54 37.32 -8.41 -4.39
N PHE A 55 37.58 -7.10 -4.37
CA PHE A 55 37.83 -6.33 -3.13
C PHE A 55 36.59 -5.62 -2.56
N THR A 56 35.52 -5.42 -3.34
CA THR A 56 34.34 -4.64 -2.88
C THR A 56 33.31 -5.42 -2.07
N GLY A 57 33.50 -6.72 -1.81
CA GLY A 57 32.67 -7.52 -0.90
C GLY A 57 31.16 -7.43 -1.17
N LYS A 58 30.61 -8.32 -2.01
CA LYS A 58 29.16 -8.36 -2.27
C LYS A 58 28.39 -8.59 -0.95
N LYS A 59 27.34 -7.81 -0.69
CA LYS A 59 26.41 -8.09 0.42
C LYS A 59 25.91 -9.55 0.32
N PRO A 60 25.87 -10.30 1.44
CA PRO A 60 25.34 -11.66 1.43
C PRO A 60 23.87 -11.71 0.98
N ASP A 61 23.51 -12.74 0.22
CA ASP A 61 22.19 -12.84 -0.41
C ASP A 61 21.04 -12.88 0.62
N HIS A 62 21.27 -13.37 1.84
CA HIS A 62 20.25 -13.34 2.89
C HIS A 62 19.86 -11.92 3.32
N HIS A 63 20.80 -10.98 3.40
CA HIS A 63 20.49 -9.59 3.74
C HIS A 63 19.62 -8.94 2.66
N LEU A 64 19.88 -9.27 1.39
CA LEU A 64 19.07 -8.79 0.27
C LEU A 64 17.63 -9.31 0.33
N ALA A 65 17.46 -10.59 0.70
CA ALA A 65 16.14 -11.17 0.87
C ALA A 65 15.34 -10.51 2.00
N VAL A 66 15.99 -10.21 3.14
CA VAL A 66 15.35 -9.51 4.26
C VAL A 66 14.95 -8.10 3.87
N GLU A 67 15.84 -7.35 3.21
CA GLU A 67 15.54 -6.01 2.68
C GLU A 67 14.35 -6.06 1.71
N TYR A 68 14.32 -7.02 0.79
CA TYR A 68 13.21 -7.18 -0.17
C TYR A 68 11.88 -7.50 0.51
N ILE A 69 11.89 -8.37 1.54
CA ILE A 69 10.67 -8.66 2.30
C ILE A 69 10.13 -7.39 2.96
N HIS A 70 11.03 -6.58 3.53
CA HIS A 70 10.64 -5.39 4.26
C HIS A 70 10.17 -4.24 3.35
N TYR A 71 10.91 -3.95 2.28
CA TYR A 71 10.64 -2.79 1.43
C TYR A 71 9.75 -3.07 0.22
N VAL A 72 9.54 -4.34 -0.13
CA VAL A 72 8.69 -4.72 -1.27
C VAL A 72 7.53 -5.59 -0.83
N LYS A 73 7.81 -6.78 -0.28
CA LYS A 73 6.76 -7.78 -0.04
C LYS A 73 5.70 -7.30 0.95
N ARG A 74 6.11 -6.71 2.08
CA ARG A 74 5.19 -6.19 3.10
C ARG A 74 4.37 -4.98 2.59
N PRO A 75 4.97 -3.93 2.00
CA PRO A 75 4.21 -2.85 1.38
C PRO A 75 3.24 -3.32 0.30
N MET A 76 3.63 -4.29 -0.55
CA MET A 76 2.71 -4.86 -1.54
C MET A 76 1.52 -5.58 -0.90
N GLN A 77 1.72 -6.26 0.23
CA GLN A 77 0.61 -6.87 0.98
C GLN A 77 -0.33 -5.81 1.56
N GLN A 78 0.21 -4.71 2.09
CA GLN A 78 -0.57 -3.58 2.59
C GLN A 78 -1.38 -2.93 1.47
N ILE A 79 -0.77 -2.69 0.31
CA ILE A 79 -1.48 -2.16 -0.87
C ILE A 79 -2.65 -3.07 -1.27
N ARG A 80 -2.48 -4.40 -1.24
CA ARG A 80 -3.57 -5.34 -1.57
C ARG A 80 -4.73 -5.22 -0.58
N GLN A 81 -4.45 -5.09 0.71
CA GLN A 81 -5.46 -4.90 1.75
C GLN A 81 -6.19 -3.57 1.56
N LEU A 82 -5.45 -2.48 1.38
CA LEU A 82 -6.00 -1.14 1.14
C LEU A 82 -6.87 -1.08 -0.12
N ARG A 83 -6.47 -1.77 -1.19
CA ARG A 83 -7.28 -1.86 -2.42
C ARG A 83 -8.58 -2.62 -2.22
N ALA A 84 -8.57 -3.69 -1.41
CA ALA A 84 -9.80 -4.41 -1.06
C ALA A 84 -10.73 -3.55 -0.17
N GLU A 85 -10.18 -2.79 0.77
CA GLU A 85 -10.93 -1.82 1.57
C GLU A 85 -11.57 -0.73 0.71
N LEU A 86 -10.81 -0.17 -0.25
CA LEU A 86 -11.32 0.80 -1.21
C LEU A 86 -12.45 0.23 -2.08
N GLU A 87 -12.30 -0.99 -2.58
CA GLU A 87 -13.33 -1.65 -3.38
C GLU A 87 -14.62 -1.82 -2.58
N ASN A 88 -14.52 -2.24 -1.32
CA ASN A 88 -15.67 -2.34 -0.42
C ASN A 88 -16.34 -0.96 -0.18
N ALA A 89 -15.56 0.08 0.06
CA ALA A 89 -16.09 1.44 0.22
C ALA A 89 -16.79 1.95 -1.06
N ARG A 90 -16.21 1.69 -2.23
CA ARG A 90 -16.81 2.02 -3.53
C ARG A 90 -18.09 1.24 -3.80
N LEU A 91 -18.14 -0.04 -3.43
CA LEU A 91 -19.35 -0.86 -3.56
C LEU A 91 -20.48 -0.33 -2.69
N ILE A 92 -20.18 0.13 -1.48
CA ILE A 92 -21.16 0.78 -0.60
C ILE A 92 -21.70 2.03 -1.28
N MET A 93 -20.82 2.92 -1.75
CA MET A 93 -21.24 4.19 -2.38
C MET A 93 -22.05 4.01 -3.67
N ASN A 94 -21.68 3.03 -4.51
CA ASN A 94 -22.30 2.83 -5.83
C ASN A 94 -23.60 2.01 -5.80
N ASN A 95 -23.79 1.13 -4.80
CA ASN A 95 -24.97 0.26 -4.72
C ASN A 95 -26.09 0.77 -3.79
N SER A 96 -25.86 1.85 -3.04
CA SER A 96 -26.91 2.46 -2.20
C SER A 96 -27.49 3.71 -2.83
N ASN A 97 -28.81 3.89 -2.74
CA ASN A 97 -29.41 5.21 -2.90
C ASN A 97 -29.17 6.04 -1.63
N PRO A 98 -29.13 7.38 -1.71
CA PRO A 98 -28.94 8.26 -0.56
C PRO A 98 -29.92 8.04 0.60
N SER A 99 -31.11 7.52 0.28
CA SER A 99 -32.18 7.17 1.23
C SER A 99 -32.00 5.80 1.91
N ASP A 100 -31.13 4.95 1.38
CA ASP A 100 -31.01 3.56 1.82
C ASP A 100 -30.25 3.45 3.14
N LEU A 101 -30.62 2.45 3.93
CA LEU A 101 -29.93 2.10 5.16
C LEU A 101 -28.75 1.19 4.83
N VAL A 102 -27.54 1.73 4.93
CA VAL A 102 -26.30 0.99 4.72
C VAL A 102 -25.90 0.32 6.02
N THR A 103 -25.54 -0.97 5.93
CA THR A 103 -24.96 -1.69 7.06
C THR A 103 -23.47 -1.40 7.09
N ILE A 104 -23.02 -0.75 8.16
CA ILE A 104 -21.62 -0.39 8.35
C ILE A 104 -20.94 -1.49 9.18
N SER A 105 -19.73 -1.90 8.77
CA SER A 105 -18.90 -2.82 9.55
C SER A 105 -18.35 -2.12 10.79
N ASP A 106 -18.13 -2.88 11.86
CA ASP A 106 -17.69 -2.30 13.14
C ASP A 106 -16.32 -1.59 13.03
N ASP A 107 -15.48 -1.97 12.06
CA ASP A 107 -14.20 -1.30 11.79
C ASP A 107 -14.38 0.06 11.11
N LEU A 108 -15.33 0.17 10.18
CA LEU A 108 -15.64 1.42 9.50
C LEU A 108 -16.40 2.38 10.43
N GLU A 109 -17.17 1.83 11.39
CA GLU A 109 -17.79 2.61 12.45
C GLU A 109 -16.77 3.23 13.42
N LYS A 110 -15.68 2.52 13.75
CA LYS A 110 -14.59 3.08 14.56
C LYS A 110 -13.86 4.22 13.88
N GLU A 111 -13.74 4.19 12.55
CA GLU A 111 -13.14 5.29 11.80
C GLU A 111 -14.09 6.49 11.63
N LEU A 112 -15.40 6.29 11.85
CA LEU A 112 -16.45 7.30 11.74
C LEU A 112 -16.62 8.18 12.99
N ILE A 113 -16.11 7.74 14.16
CA ILE A 113 -16.22 8.39 15.48
C ILE A 113 -14.88 9.05 15.82
#